data_AF-A0A1N7E3P7-F1
#
_entry.id   AF-A0A1N7E3P7-F1
#
_cell.length_a   1.000
_cell.length_b   1.000
_cell.length_c   1.000
_cell.angle_alpha   90.00
_cell.angle_beta   90.00
_cell.angle_gamma   90.00
#
_symmetry.space_group_name_H-M   'P 1'
#
loop_
_entity.id
_entity.type
_entity.pdbx_description
1 polymer ?
#
loop_
_entity_poly.entity_id
_entity_poly.type
_entity_poly.pdbx_seq_one_letter_code
_entity_poly.pdbx_strand_id
1 'polypeptide(L)'
;MVDHDDELLAAVRDLTRTIDDLQQELESTQRRSRRRPPTLRPPTPRELLAFTDEVALPATIAILEASVRALEGFQRALALARTERDVRDRTTEATSATSKRASELRQTTLSQLDGVLARLQQAATDGTLPADEGARELLTEARELRDDVDSRLRDVGTDVEQRQADATDSIRIDIQEGHPNEPEDSDDPASRVDVDAELETLKDQYGDESEDSSDTDNGESGSANDENGAASENDETTVPENDDDADPDGTDSGR
;
A
#
# COMPACT_ATOMS: atom_id res chain seq x y z
N MET A 1 -11.18 -28.04 4.38
CA MET A 1 -10.39 -27.30 5.40
C MET A 1 -9.21 -28.10 5.92
N VAL A 2 -9.17 -29.44 5.76
CA VAL A 2 -8.04 -30.28 6.20
C VAL A 2 -6.82 -30.17 5.25
N ASP A 3 -7.03 -29.81 3.98
CA ASP A 3 -5.97 -29.84 2.97
C ASP A 3 -4.89 -28.74 3.13
N HIS A 4 -5.25 -27.56 3.66
CA HIS A 4 -4.28 -26.46 3.84
C HIS A 4 -3.31 -26.71 5.01
N ASP A 5 -3.79 -27.31 6.08
CA ASP A 5 -2.94 -27.64 7.23
C ASP A 5 -1.96 -28.78 6.88
N ASP A 6 -2.41 -29.77 6.11
CA ASP A 6 -1.55 -30.86 5.63
C ASP A 6 -0.50 -30.39 4.61
N GLU A 7 -0.85 -29.45 3.72
CA GLU A 7 0.09 -28.83 2.79
C GLU A 7 1.13 -27.97 3.51
N LEU A 8 0.72 -27.21 4.54
CA LEU A 8 1.62 -26.44 5.38
C LEU A 8 2.58 -27.36 6.15
N LEU A 9 2.08 -28.46 6.72
CA LEU A 9 2.91 -29.44 7.41
C LEU A 9 3.91 -30.12 6.47
N ALA A 10 3.53 -30.38 5.22
CA ALA A 10 4.42 -30.91 4.20
C ALA A 10 5.53 -29.90 3.84
N ALA A 11 5.16 -28.63 3.62
CA ALA A 11 6.12 -27.56 3.32
C ALA A 11 7.11 -27.30 4.47
N VAL A 12 6.62 -27.32 5.72
CA VAL A 12 7.48 -27.16 6.91
C VAL A 12 8.45 -28.33 7.05
N ARG A 13 7.99 -29.56 6.76
CA ARG A 13 8.85 -30.75 6.82
C ARG A 13 9.94 -30.73 5.74
N ASP A 14 9.61 -30.27 4.54
CA ASP A 14 10.55 -30.13 3.43
C ASP A 14 11.58 -29.02 3.70
N LEU A 15 11.13 -27.89 4.27
CA LEU A 15 12.01 -26.83 4.73
C LEU A 15 12.96 -27.31 5.82
N THR A 16 12.45 -28.07 6.81
CA THR A 16 13.27 -28.61 7.89
C THR A 16 14.35 -29.55 7.35
N ARG A 17 13.98 -30.37 6.36
CA ARG A 17 14.93 -31.26 5.68
C ARG A 17 16.00 -30.49 4.91
N THR A 18 15.60 -29.44 4.21
CA THR A 18 16.53 -28.59 3.45
C THR A 18 17.49 -27.85 4.40
N ILE A 19 17.01 -27.40 5.56
CA ILE A 19 17.83 -26.77 6.59
C ILE A 19 18.83 -27.77 7.20
N ASP A 20 18.42 -29.00 7.48
CA ASP A 20 19.32 -30.05 7.99
C ASP A 20 20.40 -30.39 6.96
N ASP A 21 20.05 -30.50 5.68
CA ASP A 21 21.01 -30.73 4.60
C ASP A 21 22.03 -29.58 4.49
N LEU A 22 21.56 -28.32 4.53
CA LEU A 22 22.42 -27.13 4.53
C LEU A 22 23.31 -27.04 5.79
N GLN A 23 22.80 -27.39 6.97
CA GLN A 23 23.61 -27.46 8.19
C GLN A 23 24.68 -28.54 8.10
N GLN A 24 24.37 -29.69 7.51
CA GLN A 24 25.31 -30.79 7.35
C GLN A 24 26.42 -30.44 6.33
N GLU A 25 26.08 -29.74 5.24
CA GLU A 25 27.07 -29.18 4.33
C GLU A 25 27.97 -28.14 5.01
N LEU A 26 27.38 -27.23 5.79
CA LEU A 26 28.13 -26.22 6.54
C LEU A 26 29.06 -26.86 7.60
N GLU A 27 28.61 -27.89 8.30
CA GLU A 27 29.43 -28.59 9.28
C GLU A 27 30.56 -29.39 8.59
N SER A 28 30.30 -29.93 7.40
CA SER A 28 31.31 -30.65 6.60
C SER A 28 32.44 -29.74 6.10
N THR A 29 32.10 -28.53 5.65
CA THR A 29 33.07 -27.50 5.23
C THR A 29 33.87 -27.00 6.42
N GLN A 30 33.21 -26.78 7.57
CA GLN A 30 33.88 -26.38 8.80
C GLN A 30 34.80 -27.47 9.36
N ARG A 31 34.43 -28.76 9.27
CA ARG A 31 35.28 -29.90 9.66
C ARG A 31 36.48 -30.08 8.73
N ARG A 32 36.36 -29.77 7.44
CA ARG A 32 37.48 -29.78 6.48
C ARG A 32 38.48 -28.66 6.77
N SER A 33 38.00 -27.49 7.20
CA SER A 33 38.81 -26.36 7.67
C SER A 33 39.60 -26.66 8.97
N ARG A 34 39.06 -27.51 9.86
CA ARG A 34 39.67 -27.83 11.17
C ARG A 34 40.85 -28.83 11.16
N ARG A 35 41.27 -29.39 10.02
CA ARG A 35 42.30 -30.46 9.97
C ARG A 35 43.77 -30.00 10.03
N ARG A 36 44.06 -28.70 10.14
CA ARG A 36 45.40 -28.20 10.49
C ARG A 36 45.30 -26.85 11.18
N PRO A 37 45.98 -26.61 12.32
CA PRO A 37 46.13 -25.26 12.82
C PRO A 37 46.89 -24.44 11.77
N PRO A 38 46.38 -23.28 11.34
CA PRO A 38 47.14 -22.42 10.44
C PRO A 38 48.39 -21.98 11.20
N THR A 39 49.56 -22.32 10.66
CA THR A 39 50.79 -21.64 11.05
C THR A 39 50.54 -20.15 10.83
N LEU A 40 50.73 -19.33 11.86
CA LEU A 40 50.58 -17.87 11.83
C LEU A 40 51.59 -17.29 10.83
N ARG A 41 51.27 -17.39 9.54
CA ARG A 41 51.98 -16.80 8.44
C ARG A 41 51.06 -15.70 7.91
N PRO A 42 51.57 -14.50 7.65
CA PRO A 42 50.77 -13.46 7.02
C PRO A 42 50.18 -14.00 5.71
N PRO A 43 48.90 -13.71 5.41
CA PRO A 43 48.23 -14.23 4.22
C PRO A 43 48.95 -13.76 2.97
N THR A 44 49.10 -14.65 2.00
CA THR A 44 49.64 -14.29 0.70
C THR A 44 48.57 -13.59 -0.14
N PRO A 45 48.93 -12.66 -1.04
CA PRO A 45 47.94 -11.94 -1.86
C PRO A 45 47.06 -12.87 -2.71
N ARG A 46 47.53 -14.08 -3.06
CA ARG A 46 46.71 -15.10 -3.72
C ARG A 46 45.64 -15.71 -2.80
N GLU A 47 45.91 -15.84 -1.51
CA GLU A 47 44.92 -16.32 -0.52
C GLU A 47 43.83 -15.27 -0.27
N LEU A 48 44.14 -13.97 -0.39
CA LEU A 48 43.14 -12.91 -0.34
C LEU A 48 42.20 -12.94 -1.56
N LEU A 49 42.74 -13.13 -2.76
CA LEU A 49 41.93 -13.30 -3.97
C LEU A 49 41.05 -14.56 -3.91
N ALA A 50 41.60 -15.67 -3.40
CA ALA A 50 40.83 -16.88 -3.17
C ALA A 50 39.73 -16.66 -2.12
N PHE A 51 39.98 -15.91 -1.04
CA PHE A 51 38.97 -15.59 -0.04
C PHE A 51 37.87 -14.67 -0.60
N THR A 52 38.22 -13.69 -1.44
CA THR A 52 37.20 -12.86 -2.09
C THR A 52 36.31 -13.65 -3.02
N ASP A 53 36.86 -14.62 -3.74
CA ASP A 53 36.11 -15.48 -4.65
C ASP A 53 35.27 -16.55 -3.91
N GLU A 54 35.84 -17.20 -2.91
CA GLU A 54 35.17 -18.27 -2.16
C GLU A 54 34.15 -17.77 -1.12
N VAL A 55 34.34 -16.56 -0.58
CA VAL A 55 33.58 -16.08 0.59
C VAL A 55 33.00 -14.69 0.41
N ALA A 56 33.81 -13.69 0.06
CA ALA A 56 33.34 -12.30 0.05
C ALA A 56 32.34 -12.01 -1.08
N LEU A 57 32.62 -12.47 -2.29
CA LEU A 57 31.74 -12.33 -3.45
C LEU A 57 30.42 -13.10 -3.24
N PRO A 58 30.40 -14.38 -2.84
CA PRO A 58 29.15 -15.08 -2.54
C PRO A 58 28.33 -14.41 -1.43
N ALA A 59 28.98 -13.95 -0.36
CA ALA A 59 28.28 -13.28 0.74
C ALA A 59 27.66 -11.94 0.29
N THR A 60 28.39 -11.15 -0.50
CA THR A 60 27.86 -9.88 -1.04
C THR A 60 26.72 -10.11 -2.03
N ILE A 61 26.82 -11.12 -2.89
CA ILE A 61 25.72 -11.53 -3.79
C ILE A 61 24.49 -11.94 -2.96
N ALA A 62 24.66 -12.74 -1.90
CA ALA A 62 23.55 -13.16 -1.04
C ALA A 62 22.85 -11.97 -0.35
N ILE A 63 23.62 -10.97 0.10
CA ILE A 63 23.07 -9.73 0.66
C ILE A 63 22.25 -8.97 -0.39
N LEU A 64 22.74 -8.90 -1.63
CA LEU A 64 22.03 -8.26 -2.74
C LEU A 64 20.77 -9.03 -3.14
N GLU A 65 20.80 -10.37 -3.18
CA GLU A 65 19.59 -11.16 -3.43
C GLU A 65 18.55 -10.98 -2.33
N ALA A 66 19.00 -10.89 -1.08
CA ALA A 66 18.11 -10.60 0.05
C ALA A 66 17.48 -9.20 -0.08
N SER A 67 18.25 -8.20 -0.51
CA SER A 67 17.70 -6.85 -0.72
C SER A 67 16.70 -6.83 -1.88
N VAL A 68 16.99 -7.50 -3.00
CA VAL A 68 16.06 -7.62 -4.13
C VAL A 68 14.76 -8.31 -3.69
N ARG A 69 14.83 -9.44 -2.97
CA ARG A 69 13.64 -10.12 -2.44
C ARG A 69 12.84 -9.25 -1.47
N ALA A 70 13.51 -8.44 -0.66
CA ALA A 70 12.84 -7.49 0.22
C ALA A 70 12.10 -6.40 -0.58
N LEU A 71 12.71 -5.88 -1.64
CA LEU A 71 12.06 -4.92 -2.55
C LEU A 71 10.89 -5.55 -3.30
N GLU A 72 11.00 -6.79 -3.76
CA GLU A 72 9.89 -7.53 -4.39
C GLU A 72 8.73 -7.76 -3.42
N GLY A 73 9.04 -8.11 -2.16
CA GLY A 73 8.05 -8.21 -1.09
C GLY A 73 7.33 -6.88 -0.87
N PHE A 74 8.08 -5.78 -0.86
CA PHE A 74 7.52 -4.43 -0.75
C PHE A 74 6.64 -4.05 -1.94
N GLN A 75 7.05 -4.38 -3.18
CA GLN A 75 6.21 -4.19 -4.37
C GLN A 75 4.91 -4.98 -4.27
N ARG A 76 4.96 -6.22 -3.79
CA ARG A 76 3.78 -7.06 -3.59
C ARG A 76 2.86 -6.49 -2.52
N ALA A 77 3.41 -5.92 -1.45
CA ALA A 77 2.65 -5.20 -0.43
C ALA A 77 1.97 -3.93 -0.99
N LEU A 78 2.67 -3.14 -1.81
CA LEU A 78 2.08 -1.99 -2.51
C LEU A 78 0.98 -2.39 -3.49
N ALA A 79 1.15 -3.50 -4.22
CA ALA A 79 0.12 -4.04 -5.11
C ALA A 79 -1.14 -4.45 -4.33
N LEU A 80 -0.98 -5.07 -3.16
CA LEU A 80 -2.09 -5.39 -2.26
C LEU A 80 -2.78 -4.13 -1.73
N ALA A 81 -2.02 -3.12 -1.29
CA ALA A 81 -2.58 -1.86 -0.80
C ALA A 81 -3.36 -1.11 -1.89
N ARG A 82 -2.88 -1.12 -3.14
CA ARG A 82 -3.61 -0.54 -4.28
C ARG A 82 -4.91 -1.31 -4.56
N THR A 83 -4.85 -2.64 -4.55
CA THR A 83 -6.03 -3.50 -4.73
C THR A 83 -7.07 -3.26 -3.63
N GLU A 84 -6.65 -3.12 -2.37
CA GLU A 84 -7.54 -2.83 -1.25
C GLU A 84 -8.24 -1.47 -1.42
N ARG A 85 -7.53 -0.46 -1.91
CA ARG A 85 -8.11 0.86 -2.19
C ARG A 85 -9.17 0.76 -3.30
N ASP A 86 -8.89 0.07 -4.39
CA ASP A 86 -9.83 -0.12 -5.48
C ASP A 86 -11.08 -0.92 -5.05
N VAL A 87 -10.92 -1.89 -4.15
CA VAL A 87 -12.05 -2.63 -3.56
C VAL A 87 -12.85 -1.73 -2.63
N ARG A 88 -12.20 -0.96 -1.75
CA ARG A 88 -12.86 -0.01 -0.84
C ARG A 88 -13.69 1.02 -1.60
N ASP A 89 -13.14 1.59 -2.68
CA ASP A 89 -13.85 2.60 -3.49
C ASP A 89 -15.10 2.00 -4.15
N ARG A 90 -15.00 0.79 -4.75
CA ARG A 90 -16.18 0.07 -5.28
C ARG A 90 -17.22 -0.25 -4.21
N THR A 91 -16.78 -0.69 -3.03
CA THR A 91 -17.72 -1.00 -1.93
C THR A 91 -18.40 0.25 -1.39
N THR A 92 -17.70 1.39 -1.36
CA THR A 92 -18.25 2.68 -0.94
C THR A 92 -19.32 3.13 -1.92
N GLU A 93 -19.05 3.05 -3.22
CA GLU A 93 -20.03 3.37 -4.27
C GLU A 93 -21.28 2.47 -4.20
N ALA A 94 -21.09 1.15 -4.04
CA ALA A 94 -22.18 0.20 -3.87
C ALA A 94 -23.01 0.48 -2.60
N THR A 95 -22.34 0.87 -1.51
CA THR A 95 -22.99 1.24 -0.25
C THR A 95 -23.78 2.54 -0.41
N SER A 96 -23.22 3.56 -1.08
CA SER A 96 -23.91 4.81 -1.38
C SER A 96 -25.15 4.59 -2.25
N ALA A 97 -25.06 3.75 -3.28
CA ALA A 97 -26.20 3.39 -4.13
C ALA A 97 -27.30 2.67 -3.34
N THR A 98 -26.92 1.78 -2.43
CA THR A 98 -27.85 1.06 -1.55
C THR A 98 -28.50 2.00 -0.54
N SER A 99 -27.72 2.90 0.08
CA SER A 99 -28.20 3.92 1.02
C SER A 99 -29.20 4.88 0.36
N LYS A 100 -28.97 5.26 -0.90
CA LYS A 100 -29.90 6.08 -1.68
C LYS A 100 -31.24 5.38 -1.89
N ARG A 101 -31.23 4.11 -2.32
CA ARG A 101 -32.46 3.30 -2.46
C ARG A 101 -33.19 3.12 -1.13
N ALA A 102 -32.46 2.87 -0.04
CA ALA A 102 -33.04 2.76 1.29
C ALA A 102 -33.70 4.08 1.74
N SER A 103 -33.08 5.22 1.42
CA SER A 103 -33.64 6.55 1.71
C SER A 103 -34.91 6.82 0.90
N GLU A 104 -34.94 6.47 -0.38
CA GLU A 104 -36.13 6.58 -1.25
C GLU A 104 -37.29 5.71 -0.75
N LEU A 105 -37.00 4.47 -0.34
CA LEU A 105 -37.98 3.58 0.27
C LEU A 105 -38.51 4.14 1.59
N ARG A 106 -37.64 4.68 2.45
CA ARG A 106 -38.03 5.35 3.71
C ARG A 106 -38.94 6.55 3.45
N GLN A 107 -38.60 7.40 2.47
CA GLN A 107 -39.42 8.55 2.10
C GLN A 107 -40.82 8.10 1.65
N THR A 108 -40.87 7.04 0.85
CA THR A 108 -42.11 6.47 0.31
C THR A 108 -42.98 5.87 1.42
N THR A 109 -42.39 5.09 2.33
CA THR A 109 -43.13 4.49 3.45
C THR A 109 -43.62 5.54 4.44
N LEU A 110 -42.82 6.57 4.73
CA LEU A 110 -43.26 7.70 5.56
C LEU A 110 -44.44 8.46 4.92
N SER A 111 -44.39 8.71 3.60
CA SER A 111 -45.49 9.36 2.89
C SER A 111 -46.78 8.53 2.90
N GLN A 112 -46.66 7.20 2.81
CA GLN A 112 -47.81 6.30 2.96
C GLN A 112 -48.37 6.31 4.38
N LEU A 113 -47.50 6.33 5.40
CA LEU A 113 -47.89 6.44 6.81
C LEU A 113 -48.64 7.75 7.09
N ASP A 114 -48.14 8.89 6.61
CA ASP A 114 -48.83 10.18 6.71
C ASP A 114 -50.20 10.15 6.04
N GLY A 115 -50.31 9.50 4.88
CA GLY A 115 -51.60 9.30 4.20
C GLY A 115 -52.60 8.46 5.00
N VAL A 116 -52.13 7.39 5.66
CA VAL A 116 -52.98 6.56 6.53
C VAL A 116 -53.37 7.31 7.80
N LEU A 117 -52.45 8.05 8.42
CA LEU A 117 -52.72 8.87 9.61
C LEU A 117 -53.72 9.99 9.30
N ALA A 118 -53.61 10.65 8.15
CA ALA A 118 -54.58 11.65 7.70
C ALA A 118 -55.97 11.04 7.52
N ARG A 119 -56.07 9.83 6.96
CA ARG A 119 -57.33 9.10 6.82
C ARG A 119 -57.90 8.65 8.16
N LEU A 120 -57.06 8.22 9.09
CA LEU A 120 -57.48 7.85 10.45
C LEU A 120 -57.98 9.07 11.22
N GLN A 121 -57.31 10.21 11.09
CA GLN A 121 -57.73 11.46 11.72
C GLN A 121 -59.04 11.99 11.12
N GLN A 122 -59.24 11.84 9.81
CA GLN A 122 -60.51 12.11 9.16
C GLN A 122 -61.62 11.18 9.69
N ALA A 123 -61.37 9.87 9.75
CA ALA A 123 -62.32 8.87 10.23
C ALA A 123 -62.69 9.03 11.72
N ALA A 124 -61.75 9.48 12.55
CA ALA A 124 -61.97 9.82 13.96
C ALA A 124 -62.83 11.08 14.11
N THR A 125 -62.59 12.09 13.27
CA THR A 125 -63.38 13.34 13.24
C THR A 125 -64.80 13.08 12.75
N ASP A 126 -64.96 12.20 11.77
CA ASP A 126 -66.25 11.74 11.26
C ASP A 126 -66.99 10.78 12.23
N GLY A 127 -66.40 10.49 13.41
CA GLY A 127 -67.05 9.70 14.46
C GLY A 127 -67.23 8.21 14.12
N THR A 128 -66.51 7.71 13.12
CA THR A 128 -66.63 6.34 12.61
C THR A 128 -65.75 5.33 13.36
N LEU A 129 -65.00 5.79 14.37
CA LEU A 129 -63.99 5.00 15.05
C LEU A 129 -64.62 3.80 15.76
N PRO A 130 -64.34 2.55 15.33
CA PRO A 130 -64.94 1.37 15.92
C PRO A 130 -64.50 1.23 17.37
N ALA A 131 -65.46 1.23 18.30
CA ALA A 131 -65.25 0.93 19.72
C ALA A 131 -65.01 -0.58 19.94
N ASP A 132 -64.32 -1.24 19.02
CA ASP A 132 -64.14 -2.68 18.99
C ASP A 132 -62.98 -3.09 19.91
N GLU A 133 -63.22 -4.08 20.76
CA GLU A 133 -62.25 -4.53 21.76
C GLU A 133 -60.98 -5.08 21.08
N GLY A 134 -61.14 -5.76 19.94
CA GLY A 134 -60.01 -6.25 19.14
C GLY A 134 -59.13 -5.13 18.58
N ALA A 135 -59.69 -3.96 18.29
CA ALA A 135 -58.90 -2.80 17.87
C ALA A 135 -58.04 -2.24 19.02
N ARG A 136 -58.50 -2.36 20.28
CA ARG A 136 -57.72 -1.95 21.46
C ARG A 136 -56.56 -2.89 21.72
N GLU A 137 -56.78 -4.20 21.51
CA GLU A 137 -55.74 -5.22 21.63
C GLU A 137 -54.64 -5.00 20.59
N LEU A 138 -55.00 -4.81 19.31
CA LEU A 138 -54.03 -4.51 18.24
C LEU A 138 -53.25 -3.20 18.45
N LEU A 139 -53.88 -2.16 18.99
CA LEU A 139 -53.19 -0.92 19.34
C LEU A 139 -52.22 -1.08 20.52
N THR A 140 -52.52 -2.00 21.44
CA THR A 140 -51.64 -2.33 22.56
C THR A 140 -50.44 -3.12 22.06
N GLU A 141 -50.67 -4.14 21.23
CA GLU A 141 -49.61 -4.95 20.59
C GLU A 141 -48.71 -4.09 19.69
N ALA A 142 -49.28 -3.16 18.92
CA ALA A 142 -48.50 -2.25 18.09
C ALA A 142 -47.63 -1.28 18.91
N ARG A 143 -48.08 -0.86 20.10
CA ARG A 143 -47.27 -0.05 21.02
C ARG A 143 -46.13 -0.86 21.62
N GLU A 144 -46.40 -2.09 22.04
CA GLU A 144 -45.41 -2.99 22.60
C GLU A 144 -44.32 -3.32 21.57
N LEU A 145 -44.71 -3.60 20.32
CA LEU A 145 -43.76 -3.85 19.22
C LEU A 145 -42.91 -2.62 18.88
N ARG A 146 -43.49 -1.42 18.93
CA ARG A 146 -42.73 -0.19 18.70
C ARG A 146 -41.69 0.04 19.78
N ASP A 147 -42.05 -0.19 21.04
CA ASP A 147 -41.14 0.01 22.17
C ASP A 147 -40.00 -1.04 22.15
N ASP A 148 -40.26 -2.28 21.69
CA ASP A 148 -39.23 -3.31 21.44
C ASP A 148 -38.25 -2.90 20.33
N VAL A 149 -38.77 -2.39 19.20
CA VAL A 149 -37.94 -1.90 18.09
C VAL A 149 -37.08 -0.70 18.52
N ASP A 150 -37.64 0.24 19.27
CA ASP A 150 -36.91 1.41 19.76
C ASP A 150 -35.80 1.00 20.75
N SER A 151 -36.07 0.02 21.61
CA SER A 151 -35.06 -0.58 22.48
C SER A 151 -33.92 -1.22 21.68
N ARG A 152 -34.25 -1.96 20.61
CA ARG A 152 -33.26 -2.62 19.77
C ARG A 152 -32.45 -1.63 18.93
N LEU A 153 -33.06 -0.56 18.44
CA LEU A 153 -32.35 0.53 17.77
C LEU A 153 -31.43 1.28 18.72
N ARG A 154 -31.85 1.51 19.96
CA ARG A 154 -31.02 2.14 21.00
C ARG A 154 -29.77 1.30 21.27
N ASP A 155 -29.95 -0.01 21.45
CA ASP A 155 -28.88 -0.96 21.74
C ASP A 155 -27.83 -1.00 20.60
N VAL A 156 -28.30 -1.05 19.35
CA VAL A 156 -27.43 -0.97 18.16
C VAL A 156 -26.74 0.39 18.05
N GLY A 157 -27.44 1.49 18.35
CA GLY A 157 -26.89 2.84 18.31
C GLY A 157 -25.76 3.04 19.32
N THR A 158 -25.94 2.56 20.56
CA THR A 158 -24.90 2.61 21.60
C THR A 158 -23.69 1.77 21.22
N ASP A 159 -23.89 0.58 20.63
CA ASP A 159 -22.82 -0.29 20.17
C ASP A 159 -21.96 0.34 19.06
N VAL A 160 -22.59 1.10 18.16
CA VAL A 160 -21.93 1.84 17.09
C VAL A 160 -21.17 3.04 17.66
N GLU A 161 -21.78 3.82 18.55
CA GLU A 161 -21.12 4.95 19.23
C GLU A 161 -19.91 4.49 20.04
N GLN A 162 -20.01 3.36 20.76
CA GLN A 162 -18.89 2.78 21.52
C GLN A 162 -17.72 2.43 20.61
N ARG A 163 -17.99 1.71 19.50
CA ARG A 163 -16.94 1.35 18.52
C ARG A 163 -16.36 2.57 17.82
N GLN A 164 -17.15 3.62 17.61
CA GLN A 164 -16.69 4.85 16.98
C GLN A 164 -15.84 5.68 17.95
N ALA A 165 -16.18 5.70 19.25
CA ALA A 165 -15.37 6.31 20.29
C ALA A 165 -14.02 5.60 20.45
N ASP A 166 -14.02 4.26 20.49
CA ASP A 166 -12.79 3.44 20.52
C ASP A 166 -11.95 3.62 19.24
N ALA A 167 -12.59 3.84 18.09
CA ALA A 167 -11.89 4.13 16.84
C ALA A 167 -11.32 5.57 16.78
N THR A 168 -11.90 6.53 17.51
CA THR A 168 -11.33 7.89 17.65
C THR A 168 -10.29 8.01 18.76
N ASP A 169 -10.26 7.05 19.70
CA ASP A 169 -9.16 6.83 20.65
C ASP A 169 -8.05 5.96 20.01
N SER A 170 -7.97 5.93 18.68
CA SER A 170 -6.81 5.39 17.98
C SER A 170 -5.61 6.31 18.18
N ILE A 171 -4.73 5.93 19.09
CA ILE A 171 -3.29 6.23 19.13
C ILE A 171 -2.95 7.67 18.73
N ARG A 172 -2.98 8.59 19.70
CA ARG A 172 -2.19 9.83 19.58
C ARG A 172 -0.72 9.44 19.61
N ILE A 173 -0.11 9.32 18.44
CA ILE A 173 1.34 9.38 18.33
C ILE A 173 1.69 10.83 18.71
N ASP A 174 2.32 11.01 19.88
CA ASP A 174 2.97 12.27 20.22
C ASP A 174 4.11 12.48 19.21
N ILE A 175 3.77 13.09 18.08
CA ILE A 175 4.76 13.71 17.21
C ILE A 175 5.20 14.92 18.01
N GLN A 176 6.29 14.77 18.75
CA GLN A 176 7.06 15.89 19.25
C GLN A 176 7.43 16.71 18.02
N GLU A 177 6.66 17.78 17.77
CA GLU A 177 6.93 18.73 16.71
C GLU A 177 8.28 19.34 17.08
N GLY A 178 9.33 18.79 16.47
CA GLY A 178 10.66 19.35 16.50
C GLY A 178 10.55 20.68 15.81
N HIS A 179 10.27 21.72 16.59
CA HIS A 179 10.59 23.08 16.25
C HIS A 179 12.03 23.02 15.73
N PRO A 180 12.32 23.35 14.46
CA PRO A 180 13.69 23.59 14.08
C PRO A 180 14.12 24.76 14.94
N ASN A 181 14.84 24.45 16.02
CA ASN A 181 15.53 25.46 16.79
C ASN A 181 16.32 26.25 15.77
N GLU A 182 16.09 27.55 15.74
CA GLU A 182 17.00 28.49 15.10
C GLU A 182 18.43 28.03 15.43
N PRO A 183 19.33 27.96 14.44
CA PRO A 183 20.70 27.58 14.71
C PRO A 183 21.25 28.61 15.70
N GLU A 184 21.30 28.25 16.98
CA GLU A 184 22.18 28.92 17.90
C GLU A 184 23.57 28.73 17.34
N ASP A 185 24.23 29.84 17.02
CA ASP A 185 25.65 29.96 16.71
C ASP A 185 26.45 29.27 17.82
N SER A 186 26.55 27.95 17.72
CA SER A 186 27.50 27.15 18.43
C SER A 186 28.76 27.24 17.57
N ASP A 187 29.51 28.32 17.81
CA ASP A 187 30.89 28.47 17.38
C ASP A 187 31.76 27.38 18.03
N ASP A 188 31.58 26.14 17.58
CA ASP A 188 32.49 25.05 17.84
C ASP A 188 33.43 24.94 16.63
N PRO A 189 34.65 25.50 16.70
CA PRO A 189 35.58 25.56 15.56
C PRO A 189 36.09 24.18 15.13
N ALA A 190 35.74 23.11 15.85
CA ALA A 190 36.14 21.74 15.54
C ALA A 190 35.22 21.02 14.54
N SER A 191 34.07 21.59 14.17
CA SER A 191 33.10 20.98 13.25
C SER A 191 32.98 21.69 11.90
N ARG A 192 33.75 22.78 11.67
CA ARG A 192 33.88 23.36 10.34
C ARG A 192 34.86 22.49 9.57
N VAL A 193 34.30 21.54 8.81
CA VAL A 193 35.08 20.67 7.92
C VAL A 193 35.71 21.56 6.85
N ASP A 194 37.02 21.75 6.93
CA ASP A 194 37.79 22.51 5.94
C ASP A 194 37.87 21.69 4.65
N VAL A 195 36.86 21.87 3.79
CA VAL A 195 36.72 21.18 2.51
C VAL A 195 37.97 21.36 1.64
N ASP A 196 38.65 22.51 1.75
CA ASP A 196 39.89 22.78 1.02
C ASP A 196 41.04 21.86 1.45
N ALA A 197 41.16 21.56 2.75
CA ALA A 197 42.19 20.66 3.26
C ALA A 197 41.90 19.20 2.87
N GLU A 198 40.64 18.79 2.93
CA GLU A 198 40.21 17.44 2.51
C GLU A 198 40.30 17.25 0.98
N LEU A 199 40.11 18.31 0.20
CA LEU A 199 40.29 18.26 -1.25
C LEU A 199 41.77 18.17 -1.63
N GLU A 200 42.66 18.83 -0.89
CA GLU A 200 44.11 18.73 -1.14
C GLU A 200 44.63 17.32 -0.84
N THR A 201 44.17 16.67 0.23
CA THR A 201 44.53 15.28 0.54
C THR A 201 43.97 14.28 -0.48
N LEU A 202 42.74 14.48 -0.96
CA LEU A 202 42.16 13.69 -2.07
C LEU A 202 42.92 13.92 -3.39
N LYS A 203 43.40 15.14 -3.63
CA LYS A 203 44.19 15.49 -4.82
C LYS A 203 45.60 14.90 -4.77
N ASP A 204 46.23 14.82 -3.61
CA ASP A 204 47.52 14.14 -3.45
C ASP A 204 47.37 12.61 -3.58
N GLN A 205 46.25 12.06 -3.08
CA GLN A 205 45.97 10.62 -3.17
C GLN A 205 45.65 10.14 -4.59
N TYR A 206 44.96 10.94 -5.40
CA TYR A 206 44.47 10.53 -6.72
C TYR A 206 44.99 11.38 -7.90
N GLY A 207 45.69 12.49 -7.65
CA GLY A 207 46.25 13.36 -8.68
C GLY A 207 47.56 12.90 -9.27
N ASP A 208 48.22 11.90 -8.68
CA ASP A 208 49.50 11.33 -9.17
C ASP A 208 49.30 10.26 -10.27
N GLU A 209 48.05 9.93 -10.63
CA GLU A 209 47.76 8.88 -11.62
C GLU A 209 47.60 9.40 -13.06
N SER A 210 47.98 10.65 -13.36
CA SER A 210 47.71 11.26 -14.69
C SER A 210 48.85 12.07 -15.32
N GLU A 211 50.11 11.97 -14.86
CA GLU A 211 51.24 12.66 -15.52
C GLU A 211 52.50 11.78 -15.64
N ASP A 212 52.40 10.62 -16.30
CA ASP A 212 53.55 10.06 -17.03
C ASP A 212 53.10 9.16 -18.19
N SER A 213 52.60 9.77 -19.27
CA SER A 213 52.69 9.13 -20.59
C SER A 213 52.80 10.14 -21.72
N SER A 214 54.02 10.22 -22.25
CA SER A 214 54.41 10.65 -23.60
C SER A 214 53.99 12.04 -24.07
N ASP A 215 54.91 12.96 -23.86
CA ASP A 215 55.17 14.13 -24.69
C ASP A 215 55.53 13.67 -26.12
N THR A 216 54.55 13.58 -27.02
CA THR A 216 54.75 13.49 -28.48
C THR A 216 53.49 13.95 -29.23
N ASP A 217 53.73 14.73 -30.28
CA ASP A 217 52.83 15.23 -31.32
C ASP A 217 52.11 16.57 -31.05
N ASN A 218 52.64 17.68 -31.57
CA ASN A 218 52.57 18.11 -32.97
C ASN A 218 51.23 18.81 -33.25
N GLY A 219 51.26 20.13 -33.16
CA GLY A 219 50.16 20.95 -33.61
C GLY A 219 50.11 20.95 -35.13
N GLU A 220 48.96 20.57 -35.70
CA GLU A 220 48.57 21.06 -37.01
C GLU A 220 47.04 21.24 -37.09
N SER A 221 46.71 22.39 -37.67
CA SER A 221 45.41 22.99 -37.90
C SER A 221 44.61 22.28 -39.01
N GLY A 222 43.29 22.43 -38.99
CA GLY A 222 42.39 22.07 -40.09
C GLY A 222 40.93 22.02 -39.60
N SER A 223 40.26 23.16 -39.40
CA SER A 223 39.51 23.90 -40.44
C SER A 223 38.31 23.13 -41.00
N ALA A 224 37.12 23.69 -40.72
CA ALA A 224 35.86 23.74 -41.49
C ALA A 224 35.53 22.59 -42.47
N ASN A 225 34.29 22.12 -42.57
CA ASN A 225 33.11 22.91 -42.89
C ASN A 225 31.87 21.98 -42.93
N ASP A 226 30.69 22.62 -42.96
CA ASP A 226 29.46 22.16 -43.64
C ASP A 226 28.74 20.89 -43.13
N GLU A 227 27.42 20.79 -43.18
CA GLU A 227 26.28 21.69 -43.28
C GLU A 227 25.06 20.74 -43.38
N ASN A 228 23.89 21.25 -43.01
CA ASN A 228 22.57 20.83 -43.49
C ASN A 228 21.93 19.51 -43.02
N GLY A 229 20.65 19.64 -42.67
CA GLY A 229 19.66 18.58 -42.90
C GLY A 229 18.47 18.59 -41.97
N ALA A 230 17.54 19.51 -42.18
CA ALA A 230 16.22 19.58 -41.56
C ALA A 230 15.39 18.29 -41.71
N ALA A 231 14.50 18.00 -40.74
CA ALA A 231 13.06 17.89 -41.00
C ALA A 231 12.29 17.65 -39.69
N SER A 232 11.28 18.49 -39.51
CA SER A 232 10.20 18.40 -38.53
C SER A 232 9.10 17.51 -39.10
N GLU A 233 8.62 16.54 -38.33
CA GLU A 233 7.33 15.90 -38.59
C GLU A 233 6.55 15.80 -37.27
N ASN A 234 5.56 16.68 -37.16
CA ASN A 234 4.43 16.54 -36.24
C ASN A 234 3.50 15.49 -36.85
N ASP A 235 3.22 14.40 -36.12
CA ASP A 235 2.15 13.48 -36.48
C ASP A 235 0.97 13.65 -35.50
N GLU A 236 -0.06 14.28 -36.04
CA GLU A 236 -1.37 14.51 -35.46
C GLU A 236 -2.26 13.34 -35.91
N THR A 237 -2.65 12.45 -34.99
CA THR A 237 -3.60 11.37 -35.29
C THR A 237 -4.85 11.48 -34.42
N THR A 238 -5.78 12.25 -34.96
CA THR A 238 -7.24 12.03 -35.06
C THR A 238 -7.90 10.95 -34.19
N VAL A 239 -8.81 11.42 -33.32
CA VAL A 239 -9.87 10.67 -32.65
C VAL A 239 -10.99 10.37 -33.65
N PRO A 240 -11.48 9.12 -33.78
CA PRO A 240 -12.77 8.87 -34.42
C PRO A 240 -13.91 8.94 -33.39
N GLU A 241 -14.83 9.88 -33.63
CA GLU A 241 -16.18 9.91 -33.09
C GLU A 241 -16.95 8.67 -33.59
N ASN A 242 -17.58 7.92 -32.68
CA ASN A 242 -18.62 6.98 -33.02
C ASN A 242 -19.93 7.50 -32.40
N ASP A 243 -20.71 8.13 -33.27
CA ASP A 243 -22.16 8.25 -33.16
C ASP A 243 -22.77 6.86 -33.35
N ASP A 244 -23.55 6.39 -32.37
CA ASP A 244 -24.57 5.37 -32.59
C ASP A 244 -25.80 5.71 -31.73
N ASP A 245 -26.59 6.62 -32.29
CA ASP A 245 -28.01 6.79 -32.01
C ASP A 245 -28.77 5.54 -32.50
N ALA A 246 -29.41 4.82 -31.58
CA ALA A 246 -30.47 3.88 -31.90
C ALA A 246 -31.50 3.78 -30.77
N ASP A 247 -32.39 4.77 -30.70
CA ASP A 247 -33.74 4.60 -30.18
C ASP A 247 -34.54 3.68 -31.11
N PRO A 248 -35.30 2.73 -30.55
CA PRO A 248 -36.63 2.48 -31.10
C PRO A 248 -37.72 2.66 -30.03
N ASP A 249 -38.50 3.71 -30.26
CA ASP A 249 -39.88 3.90 -29.82
C ASP A 249 -40.71 2.63 -30.06
N GLY A 250 -41.54 2.29 -29.07
CA GLY A 250 -42.31 1.05 -29.02
C GLY A 250 -43.46 1.15 -28.04
N THR A 251 -44.32 2.13 -28.27
CA THR A 251 -45.69 2.17 -27.74
C THR A 251 -46.43 0.87 -28.06
N ASP A 252 -46.99 0.19 -27.04
CA ASP A 252 -48.13 -0.71 -27.23
C ASP A 252 -49.22 -0.41 -26.20
N SER A 253 -50.32 0.10 -26.74
CA SER A 253 -51.60 0.28 -26.08
C SER A 253 -52.48 -0.89 -26.49
N GLY A 254 -52.93 -1.74 -25.55
CA GLY A 254 -53.71 -2.89 -25.98
C GLY A 254 -54.39 -3.75 -24.91
N ARG A 255 -55.51 -3.21 -24.38
CA ARG A 255 -56.74 -3.93 -24.00
C ARG A 255 -56.90 -4.53 -22.60
#